data_AF-A0A1I0BCC8-F1
#
_entry.id   AF-A0A1I0BCC8-F1
#
_cell.length_a   1.000
_cell.length_b   1.000
_cell.length_c   1.000
_cell.angle_alpha   90.00
_cell.angle_beta   90.00
_cell.angle_gamma   90.00
#
_symmetry.space_group_name_H-M   'P 1'
#
loop_
_entity.id
_entity.type
_entity.pdbx_description
1 polymer ?
#
loop_
_entity_poly.entity_id
_entity_poly.type
_entity_poly.pdbx_seq_one_letter_code
_entity_poly.pdbx_strand_id
1 'polypeptide(L)'
;MRPSPSRPVPLSPARLAGTAARAAAGLPRFEQATIDELGTPLAEVTFVVVDLETTGGSPKDSAITEIGAVKVRGGEVLGEFQTLVDPGCEIPPYISVLTGITSTMVAAAPRIGAVLPHFLEFARGAVLVAHNAPFDLGFLKAACAENGIPWPATASVDTAVLARRLLSRDEVPNCKLATLAPFFRTSTEPCHRALADARATVDVLHGLFERLGPLGITSLEELTGLTRQVDPDRLRKRHLADTVPHGPGVYLFRGPRDEPLYVGTSTDLRSRVRSYFTAGEQRSRMTEMVALSQRVDAIPCAHDLEAAVRELRLIAEHKPRYNRRSRFPERALWVRLTEEPFPRLSVVRRVRPGAGVFLGPFPDRRAADAAVAAVHESLPLRQCTGRLSVRVLGTACALAGMGRCGAPCTGAQSVEEYGEIAAVLRTAVAADPHALLAPLLARVERLAAEERYEDAAVLRDRAATLVRAVRRRQRLESLAAVPELVLARPDGDGGWQLSVVRRGRLVAAGCAARGSSVRATLEGLLATAETPLGPDGELAASVDETELVLRWMEKPGTRLVQVDGTLACPVPGTGGYTEFLDRVEAGRAGRDPFADGRSLGTRARPERVSRGAAMSR
;
A
#
# COMPACT_ATOMS: atom_id res chain seq x y z
N MET A 1 9.11 29.68 59.52
CA MET A 1 9.90 29.34 58.32
C MET A 1 8.95 28.87 57.23
N ARG A 2 8.63 29.76 56.28
CA ARG A 2 7.86 29.44 55.07
C ARG A 2 8.87 29.08 53.96
N PRO A 3 8.67 28.02 53.17
CA PRO A 3 9.53 27.76 52.02
C PRO A 3 9.06 28.59 50.81
N SER A 4 10.04 29.21 50.14
CA SER A 4 9.89 30.06 48.96
C SER A 4 9.35 29.32 47.73
N PRO A 5 8.64 30.00 46.81
CA PRO A 5 8.22 29.42 45.55
C PRO A 5 9.36 29.43 44.52
N SER A 6 9.63 28.27 43.92
CA SER A 6 10.57 28.11 42.82
C SER A 6 10.00 28.69 41.51
N ARG A 7 10.81 29.52 40.84
CA ARG A 7 10.55 30.15 39.54
C ARG A 7 10.28 29.14 38.41
N PRO A 8 9.43 29.47 37.42
CA PRO A 8 9.28 28.69 36.20
C PRO A 8 10.44 28.95 35.22
N VAL A 9 10.91 27.88 34.58
CA VAL A 9 11.88 27.91 33.46
C VAL A 9 11.14 28.27 32.17
N PRO A 10 11.64 29.17 31.32
CA PRO A 10 10.94 29.56 30.09
C PRO A 10 11.10 28.48 29.00
N LEU A 11 9.98 28.12 28.38
CA LEU A 11 9.93 27.30 27.17
C LEU A 11 10.36 28.17 25.97
N SER A 12 11.41 27.74 25.27
CA SER A 12 11.86 28.35 24.01
C SER A 12 11.06 27.77 22.83
N PRO A 13 10.61 28.58 21.85
CA PRO A 13 9.83 28.10 20.72
C PRO A 13 10.74 27.48 19.66
N ALA A 14 10.76 26.14 19.59
CA ALA A 14 11.40 25.44 18.48
C ALA A 14 10.47 25.46 17.25
N ARG A 15 11.02 25.99 16.16
CA ARG A 15 10.43 26.12 14.82
C ARG A 15 9.89 24.78 14.31
N LEU A 16 8.59 24.71 14.03
CA LEU A 16 8.00 23.66 13.19
C LEU A 16 8.22 24.04 11.72
N ALA A 17 9.39 23.67 11.20
CA ALA A 17 9.62 23.57 9.77
C ALA A 17 9.15 22.18 9.32
N GLY A 18 8.20 22.14 8.39
CA GLY A 18 7.70 20.92 7.79
C GLY A 18 8.71 20.30 6.83
N THR A 19 8.76 18.98 6.83
CA THR A 19 9.25 18.17 5.71
C THR A 19 8.36 16.94 5.58
N ALA A 20 7.40 17.02 4.66
CA ALA A 20 6.69 15.85 4.14
C ALA A 20 7.69 15.01 3.33
N ALA A 21 8.29 14.01 3.98
CA ALA A 21 9.15 13.04 3.31
C ALA A 21 8.27 12.09 2.46
N ARG A 22 8.24 12.34 1.15
CA ARG A 22 7.70 11.43 0.13
C ARG A 22 8.45 10.10 0.21
N ALA A 23 7.75 9.05 0.61
CA ALA A 23 8.22 7.67 0.53
C ALA A 23 8.21 7.20 -0.93
N ALA A 24 9.39 7.09 -1.54
CA ALA A 24 9.57 6.31 -2.77
C ALA A 24 9.86 4.86 -2.38
N ALA A 25 8.81 4.04 -2.29
CA ALA A 25 8.91 2.60 -2.04
C ALA A 25 8.86 1.82 -3.38
N GLY A 26 9.70 0.81 -3.50
CA GLY A 26 9.79 -0.06 -4.67
C GLY A 26 8.46 -0.74 -5.02
N LEU A 27 8.23 -0.91 -6.32
CA LEU A 27 7.04 -1.48 -6.95
C LEU A 27 6.51 -2.75 -6.24
N PRO A 28 5.31 -2.71 -5.62
CA PRO A 28 4.64 -3.92 -5.17
C PRO A 28 4.03 -4.67 -6.35
N ARG A 29 4.38 -5.95 -6.48
CA ARG A 29 3.69 -6.92 -7.33
C ARG A 29 2.27 -7.15 -6.77
N PHE A 30 1.28 -6.61 -7.47
CA PHE A 30 -0.16 -6.90 -7.37
C PHE A 30 -0.78 -6.89 -5.96
N GLU A 31 -1.05 -5.69 -5.44
CA GLU A 31 -1.94 -5.49 -4.29
C GLU A 31 -3.36 -5.09 -4.71
N GLN A 32 -4.36 -5.57 -3.97
CA GLN A 32 -5.72 -5.03 -4.01
C GLN A 32 -5.64 -3.66 -3.34
N ALA A 33 -5.76 -2.58 -4.12
CA ALA A 33 -5.56 -1.22 -3.63
C ALA A 33 -6.50 -0.90 -2.47
N THR A 34 -5.93 -0.46 -1.35
CA THR A 34 -6.65 0.10 -0.20
C THR A 34 -6.93 1.60 -0.38
N ILE A 35 -7.80 2.10 0.49
CA ILE A 35 -8.52 3.37 0.60
C ILE A 35 -7.78 4.71 0.33
N ASP A 36 -6.46 4.77 0.11
CA ASP A 36 -5.71 6.06 0.14
C ASP A 36 -5.13 6.55 -1.20
N GLU A 37 -5.67 6.14 -2.35
CA GLU A 37 -5.26 6.70 -3.65
C GLU A 37 -6.39 7.56 -4.26
N LEU A 38 -6.68 8.70 -3.63
CA LEU A 38 -7.18 9.87 -4.36
C LEU A 38 -6.02 10.31 -5.27
N GLY A 39 -6.25 10.34 -6.58
CA GLY A 39 -5.23 10.68 -7.56
C GLY A 39 -4.55 12.02 -7.28
N THR A 40 -3.35 12.22 -7.84
CA THR A 40 -2.57 13.45 -7.63
C THR A 40 -3.36 14.66 -8.16
N PRO A 41 -3.74 15.64 -7.31
CA PRO A 41 -4.52 16.81 -7.75
C PRO A 41 -3.79 17.59 -8.85
N LEU A 42 -4.48 17.97 -9.93
CA LEU A 42 -3.85 18.65 -11.08
C LEU A 42 -3.12 19.94 -10.68
N ALA A 43 -3.62 20.66 -9.67
CA ALA A 43 -2.98 21.85 -9.14
C ALA A 43 -1.60 21.58 -8.51
N GLU A 44 -1.37 20.37 -8.00
CA GLU A 44 -0.10 19.98 -7.39
C GLU A 44 0.88 19.34 -8.37
N VAL A 45 0.43 19.02 -9.58
CA VAL A 45 1.24 18.38 -10.63
C VAL A 45 2.11 19.42 -11.34
N THR A 46 3.39 19.08 -11.47
CA THR A 46 4.31 19.83 -12.34
C THR A 46 4.25 19.26 -13.75
N PHE A 47 3.93 20.11 -14.73
CA PHE A 47 3.95 19.77 -16.15
C PHE A 47 5.18 20.38 -16.81
N VAL A 48 5.76 19.67 -17.78
CA VAL A 48 6.74 20.23 -18.71
C VAL A 48 6.18 20.08 -20.10
N VAL A 49 5.74 21.21 -20.66
CA VAL A 49 5.29 21.30 -22.04
C VAL A 49 6.53 21.40 -22.92
N VAL A 50 6.69 20.49 -23.88
CA VAL A 50 7.83 20.41 -24.78
C VAL A 50 7.36 20.41 -26.22
N ASP A 51 8.11 21.11 -27.06
CA ASP A 51 7.96 21.16 -28.50
C ASP A 51 9.37 21.07 -29.14
N LEU A 52 9.45 20.44 -30.31
CA LEU A 52 10.70 20.23 -31.03
C LEU A 52 10.63 20.71 -32.48
N GLU A 53 11.71 21.38 -32.90
CA GLU A 53 11.99 21.53 -34.33
C GLU A 53 12.97 20.45 -34.79
N THR A 54 12.76 19.95 -36.00
CA THR A 54 13.48 18.79 -36.53
C THR A 54 13.80 18.96 -38.01
N THR A 55 14.76 18.19 -38.54
CA THR A 55 15.12 18.18 -39.96
C THR A 55 14.14 17.41 -40.86
N GLY A 56 13.08 16.81 -40.29
CA GLY A 56 12.10 16.01 -41.02
C GLY A 56 11.13 15.26 -40.10
N GLY A 57 10.26 14.44 -40.68
CA GLY A 57 9.08 13.89 -39.97
C GLY A 57 9.30 12.61 -39.15
N SER A 58 10.49 12.02 -39.15
CA SER A 58 10.73 10.68 -38.59
C SER A 58 12.01 10.64 -37.74
N PRO A 59 11.96 10.16 -36.49
CA PRO A 59 13.16 9.99 -35.66
C PRO A 59 14.21 9.02 -36.21
N LYS A 60 13.86 8.18 -37.19
CA LYS A 60 14.78 7.20 -37.78
C LYS A 60 15.76 7.81 -38.79
N ASP A 61 15.36 8.92 -39.41
CA ASP A 61 16.05 9.49 -40.57
C ASP A 61 16.14 11.03 -40.49
N SER A 62 15.77 11.61 -39.35
CA SER A 62 15.82 13.05 -39.09
C SER A 62 16.37 13.32 -37.68
N ALA A 63 16.85 14.54 -37.46
CA ALA A 63 17.50 14.95 -36.23
C ALA A 63 16.82 16.22 -35.65
N ILE A 64 16.99 16.43 -34.35
CA ILE A 64 16.46 17.58 -33.61
C ILE A 64 17.34 18.82 -33.91
N THR A 65 16.71 19.97 -34.16
CA THR A 65 17.36 21.26 -34.44
C THR A 65 17.11 22.32 -33.37
N GLU A 66 15.99 22.23 -32.63
CA GLU A 66 15.68 23.08 -31.47
C GLU A 66 14.85 22.29 -30.46
N ILE A 67 15.10 22.54 -29.16
CA ILE A 67 14.23 22.10 -28.07
C ILE A 67 13.70 23.33 -27.36
N GLY A 68 12.37 23.41 -27.23
CA GLY A 68 11.67 24.40 -26.43
C GLY A 68 10.83 23.71 -25.38
N ALA A 69 10.93 24.12 -24.13
CA ALA A 69 10.12 23.58 -23.06
C ALA A 69 9.78 24.61 -21.99
N VAL A 70 8.56 24.51 -21.44
CA VAL A 70 8.05 25.37 -20.38
C VAL A 70 7.59 24.49 -19.22
N LYS A 71 8.13 24.74 -18.02
CA LYS A 71 7.77 24.03 -16.79
C LYS A 71 6.73 24.84 -16.04
N VAL A 72 5.59 24.23 -15.75
CA VAL A 72 4.45 24.90 -15.12
C VAL A 72 3.89 24.08 -13.95
N ARG A 73 3.35 24.75 -12.93
CA ARG A 73 2.62 24.14 -11.81
C ARG A 73 1.57 25.10 -11.29
N GLY A 74 0.34 24.63 -11.09
CA GLY A 74 -0.74 25.45 -10.54
C GLY A 74 -1.07 26.71 -11.36
N GLY A 75 -0.78 26.72 -12.66
CA GLY A 75 -0.97 27.89 -13.54
C GLY A 75 0.24 28.85 -13.60
N GLU A 76 1.28 28.63 -12.79
CA GLU A 76 2.49 29.46 -12.79
C GLU A 76 3.62 28.82 -13.60
N VAL A 77 4.37 29.65 -14.34
CA VAL A 77 5.59 29.25 -15.04
C VAL A 77 6.75 29.19 -14.05
N LEU A 78 7.29 27.99 -13.84
CA LEU A 78 8.42 27.73 -12.95
C LEU A 78 9.78 27.89 -13.64
N GLY A 79 9.81 27.79 -14.97
CA GLY A 79 11.03 27.95 -15.74
C GLY A 79 10.85 27.58 -17.20
N GLU A 80 11.79 28.01 -18.01
CA GLU A 80 11.83 27.75 -19.45
C GLU A 80 13.19 27.16 -19.83
N PHE A 81 13.16 26.29 -20.84
CA PHE A 81 14.35 25.68 -21.42
C PHE A 81 14.27 25.88 -22.93
N GLN A 82 15.29 26.52 -23.50
CA GLN A 82 15.40 26.70 -24.94
C GLN A 82 16.85 26.49 -25.36
N THR A 83 17.06 25.70 -26.41
CA THR A 83 18.38 25.54 -27.00
C THR A 83 18.29 25.08 -28.44
N LEU A 84 19.16 25.63 -29.29
CA LEU A 84 19.43 25.06 -30.61
C LEU A 84 20.27 23.79 -30.45
N VAL A 85 20.11 22.86 -31.38
CA VAL A 85 20.82 21.59 -31.40
C VAL A 85 21.48 21.45 -32.77
N ASP A 86 22.77 21.10 -32.79
CA ASP A 86 23.44 20.71 -34.02
C ASP A 86 22.92 19.31 -34.44
N PRO A 87 22.16 19.20 -35.55
CA PRO A 87 21.60 17.93 -36.00
C PRO A 87 22.66 17.01 -36.62
N GLY A 88 23.85 17.54 -36.93
CA GLY A 88 24.91 16.80 -37.60
C GLY A 88 24.73 16.55 -39.08
N CYS A 89 23.68 17.11 -39.67
CA CYS A 89 23.37 17.07 -41.09
C CYS A 89 22.88 18.44 -41.57
N GLU A 90 22.84 18.65 -42.89
CA GLU A 90 22.26 19.87 -43.44
C GLU A 90 20.75 19.90 -43.23
N ILE A 91 20.22 21.06 -42.82
CA ILE A 91 18.79 21.28 -42.71
C ILE A 91 18.22 21.51 -44.11
N PRO A 92 17.23 20.70 -44.58
CA PRO A 92 16.63 20.90 -45.88
C PRO A 92 16.05 22.31 -46.06
N PRO A 93 16.15 22.95 -47.25
CA PRO A 93 15.68 24.31 -47.45
C PRO A 93 14.22 24.55 -47.07
N TYR A 94 13.34 23.58 -47.31
CA TYR A 94 11.92 23.69 -46.96
C TYR A 94 11.67 23.72 -45.43
N ILE A 95 12.51 23.04 -44.63
CA ILE A 95 12.46 23.10 -43.16
C ILE A 95 12.98 24.45 -42.69
N SER A 96 14.09 24.94 -43.27
CA SER A 96 14.63 26.27 -42.95
C SER A 96 13.61 27.38 -43.19
N VAL A 97 12.80 27.28 -44.25
CA VAL A 97 11.71 28.23 -44.54
C VAL A 97 10.57 28.10 -43.53
N LEU A 98 10.26 26.88 -43.08
CA LEU A 98 9.18 26.62 -42.14
C LEU A 98 9.49 27.12 -40.72
N THR A 99 10.68 26.82 -40.22
CA THR A 99 11.07 27.06 -38.81
C THR A 99 11.93 28.31 -38.63
N GLY A 100 12.48 28.84 -39.72
CA GLY A 100 13.47 29.92 -39.68
C GLY A 100 14.84 29.50 -39.14
N ILE A 101 15.08 28.21 -38.88
CA ILE A 101 16.36 27.69 -38.40
C ILE A 101 17.23 27.29 -39.59
N THR A 102 18.35 27.96 -39.78
CA THR A 102 19.32 27.64 -40.86
C THR A 102 20.42 26.72 -40.36
N SER A 103 21.04 25.96 -41.29
CA SER A 103 22.24 25.15 -40.99
C SER A 103 23.36 25.97 -40.35
N THR A 104 23.48 27.27 -40.68
CA THR A 104 24.47 28.17 -40.09
C THR A 104 24.18 28.51 -38.63
N MET A 105 22.91 28.58 -38.22
CA MET A 105 22.53 28.85 -36.82
C MET A 105 22.87 27.67 -35.90
N VAL A 106 22.69 26.45 -36.40
CA VAL A 106 22.91 25.23 -35.60
C VAL A 106 24.34 24.71 -35.66
N ALA A 107 25.17 25.16 -36.61
CA ALA A 107 26.55 24.68 -36.76
C ALA A 107 27.43 24.88 -35.52
N ALA A 108 27.17 25.92 -34.73
CA ALA A 108 27.88 26.19 -33.47
C ALA A 108 27.12 25.70 -32.22
N ALA A 109 25.94 25.10 -32.41
CA ALA A 109 25.10 24.62 -31.32
C ALA A 109 25.61 23.28 -30.75
N PRO A 110 25.32 22.95 -29.49
CA PRO A 110 25.67 21.65 -28.92
C PRO A 110 24.93 20.51 -29.64
N ARG A 111 25.59 19.36 -29.75
CA ARG A 111 24.96 18.10 -30.22
C ARG A 111 23.92 17.62 -29.22
N ILE A 112 22.95 16.84 -29.69
CA ILE A 112 21.86 16.32 -28.86
C ILE A 112 22.35 15.57 -27.61
N GLY A 113 23.46 14.82 -27.71
CA GLY A 113 24.03 14.08 -26.58
C GLY A 113 24.48 14.98 -25.42
N ALA A 114 24.89 16.22 -25.69
CA ALA A 114 25.24 17.20 -24.66
C ALA A 114 23.99 17.90 -24.09
N VAL A 115 22.97 18.13 -24.92
CA VAL A 115 21.73 18.82 -24.53
C VAL A 115 20.81 17.92 -23.71
N LEU A 116 20.69 16.65 -24.09
CA LEU A 116 19.69 15.73 -23.59
C LEU A 116 19.74 15.53 -22.06
N PRO A 117 20.91 15.36 -21.40
CA PRO A 117 20.96 15.28 -19.93
C PRO A 117 20.38 16.51 -19.23
N HIS A 118 20.61 17.71 -19.77
CA HIS A 118 20.11 18.97 -19.21
C HIS A 118 18.58 19.07 -19.34
N PHE A 119 18.04 18.68 -20.49
CA PHE A 119 16.59 18.60 -20.68
C PHE A 119 15.93 17.58 -19.74
N LEU A 120 16.52 16.38 -19.60
CA LEU A 120 15.98 15.35 -18.71
C LEU A 120 16.03 15.77 -17.23
N GLU A 121 17.05 16.52 -16.83
CA GLU A 121 17.11 17.14 -15.50
C GLU A 121 16.00 18.19 -15.33
N PHE A 122 15.82 19.07 -16.32
CA PHE A 122 14.74 20.05 -16.32
C PHE A 122 13.35 19.39 -16.19
N ALA A 123 13.15 18.25 -16.86
CA ALA A 123 11.92 17.47 -16.85
C ALA A 123 11.75 16.52 -15.64
N ARG A 124 12.74 16.42 -14.76
CA ARG A 124 12.73 15.46 -13.64
C ARG A 124 11.50 15.64 -12.75
N GLY A 125 10.77 14.54 -12.55
CA GLY A 125 9.59 14.48 -11.68
C GLY A 125 8.34 15.19 -12.23
N ALA A 126 8.36 15.64 -13.49
CA ALA A 126 7.24 16.29 -14.16
C ALA A 126 6.50 15.34 -15.12
N VAL A 127 5.27 15.71 -15.46
CA VAL A 127 4.47 15.09 -16.53
C VAL A 127 4.82 15.78 -17.85
N LEU A 128 5.23 15.01 -18.85
CA LEU A 128 5.57 15.56 -20.16
C LEU A 128 4.32 15.85 -20.97
N VAL A 129 4.22 17.05 -21.54
CA VAL A 129 3.08 17.47 -22.35
C VAL A 129 3.59 17.92 -23.71
N ALA A 130 2.91 17.51 -24.78
CA ALA A 130 3.21 17.95 -26.13
C ALA A 130 1.91 17.98 -26.97
N HIS A 131 1.91 18.77 -28.05
CA HIS A 131 0.79 18.82 -28.99
C HIS A 131 1.08 17.85 -30.14
N ASN A 132 0.46 16.66 -30.13
CA ASN A 132 0.91 15.48 -30.91
C ASN A 132 2.13 14.78 -30.31
N ALA A 133 2.05 14.47 -29.01
CA ALA A 133 3.12 13.86 -28.22
C ALA A 133 3.86 12.64 -28.81
N PRO A 134 3.26 11.75 -29.64
CA PRO A 134 4.01 10.70 -30.30
C PRO A 134 5.18 11.20 -31.16
N PHE A 135 5.10 12.41 -31.71
CA PHE A 135 6.15 13.04 -32.50
C PHE A 135 7.33 13.47 -31.61
N ASP A 136 7.14 14.47 -30.74
CA ASP A 136 8.21 15.07 -29.93
C ASP A 136 8.85 14.05 -28.99
N LEU A 137 8.03 13.29 -28.28
CA LEU A 137 8.52 12.26 -27.36
C LEU A 137 9.14 11.08 -28.11
N GLY A 138 8.76 10.86 -29.37
CA GLY A 138 9.39 9.87 -30.25
C GLY A 138 10.85 10.24 -30.55
N PHE A 139 11.10 11.50 -30.94
CA PHE A 139 12.44 12.03 -31.15
C PHE A 139 13.30 12.00 -29.88
N LEU A 140 12.75 12.43 -28.73
CA LEU A 140 13.50 12.40 -27.47
C LEU A 140 13.83 10.98 -27.00
N LYS A 141 12.92 10.01 -27.21
CA LYS A 141 13.17 8.58 -26.91
C LYS A 141 14.24 7.99 -27.82
N ALA A 142 14.22 8.31 -29.11
CA ALA A 142 15.25 7.89 -30.04
C ALA A 142 16.62 8.46 -29.64
N ALA A 143 16.69 9.77 -29.33
CA ALA A 143 17.90 10.41 -28.85
C ALA A 143 18.44 9.79 -27.55
N CYS A 144 17.55 9.43 -26.61
CA CYS A 144 17.92 8.69 -25.40
C CYS A 144 18.54 7.32 -25.73
N ALA A 145 17.90 6.56 -26.61
CA ALA A 145 18.40 5.25 -27.03
C ALA A 145 19.78 5.34 -27.71
N GLU A 146 19.98 6.32 -28.60
CA GLU A 146 21.25 6.56 -29.30
C GLU A 146 22.39 6.97 -28.37
N ASN A 147 22.10 7.70 -27.30
CA ASN A 147 23.10 8.17 -26.33
C ASN A 147 23.25 7.23 -25.11
N GLY A 148 22.60 6.06 -25.13
CA GLY A 148 22.66 5.09 -24.02
C GLY A 148 22.01 5.60 -22.72
N ILE A 149 21.11 6.57 -22.82
CA ILE A 149 20.41 7.17 -21.67
C ILE A 149 19.04 6.48 -21.51
N PRO A 150 18.69 5.94 -20.34
CA PRO A 150 17.36 5.39 -20.10
C PRO A 150 16.28 6.47 -20.20
N TRP A 151 15.23 6.22 -20.98
CA TRP A 151 14.05 7.09 -21.00
C TRP A 151 13.39 7.10 -19.61
N PRO A 152 13.16 8.27 -18.98
CA PRO A 152 12.52 8.32 -17.68
C PRO A 152 11.08 7.84 -17.78
N ALA A 153 10.62 7.08 -16.78
CA ALA A 153 9.24 6.59 -16.70
C ALA A 153 8.26 7.71 -16.28
N THR A 154 8.17 8.77 -17.09
CA THR A 154 7.27 9.91 -16.87
C THR A 154 5.91 9.64 -17.52
N ALA A 155 4.83 10.05 -16.83
CA ALA A 155 3.52 10.15 -17.46
C ALA A 155 3.55 11.22 -18.55
N SER A 156 2.73 11.05 -19.59
CA SER A 156 2.62 12.02 -20.67
C SER A 156 1.18 12.37 -21.03
N VAL A 157 0.99 13.59 -21.53
CA VAL A 157 -0.30 14.15 -21.95
C VAL A 157 -0.16 14.70 -23.38
N ASP A 158 -1.13 14.38 -24.23
CA ASP A 158 -1.23 14.90 -25.60
C ASP A 158 -2.39 15.91 -25.69
N THR A 159 -2.06 17.19 -25.88
CA THR A 159 -3.07 18.26 -25.94
C THR A 159 -3.94 18.17 -27.18
N ALA A 160 -3.46 17.60 -28.29
CA ALA A 160 -4.27 17.39 -29.49
C ALA A 160 -5.31 16.28 -29.26
N VAL A 161 -4.97 15.23 -28.50
CA VAL A 161 -5.93 14.20 -28.09
C VAL A 161 -6.96 14.78 -27.12
N LEU A 162 -6.54 15.58 -26.14
CA LEU A 162 -7.46 16.25 -25.22
C LEU A 162 -8.42 17.18 -25.97
N ALA A 163 -7.91 18.03 -26.86
CA ALA A 163 -8.73 18.94 -27.66
C ALA A 163 -9.76 18.18 -28.50
N ARG A 164 -9.39 17.08 -29.17
CA ARG A 164 -10.33 16.24 -29.93
C ARG A 164 -11.44 15.62 -29.08
N ARG A 165 -11.22 15.45 -27.79
CA ARG A 165 -12.22 14.87 -26.87
C ARG A 165 -13.09 15.93 -26.20
N LEU A 166 -12.57 17.14 -26.02
CA LEU A 166 -13.22 18.20 -25.27
C LEU A 166 -13.92 19.24 -26.16
N LEU A 167 -13.50 19.38 -27.41
CA LEU A 167 -14.01 20.37 -28.34
C LEU A 167 -14.80 19.70 -29.46
N SER A 168 -15.93 20.31 -29.83
CA SER A 168 -16.76 19.90 -30.96
C SER A 168 -16.22 20.44 -32.29
N ARG A 169 -16.64 19.83 -33.41
CA ARG A 169 -16.31 20.33 -34.76
C ARG A 169 -16.94 21.68 -35.07
N ASP A 170 -17.99 22.05 -34.36
CA ASP A 170 -18.67 23.34 -34.50
C ASP A 170 -17.89 24.46 -33.80
N GLU A 171 -17.09 24.13 -32.78
CA GLU A 171 -16.20 25.08 -32.10
C GLU A 171 -14.89 25.29 -32.85
N VAL A 172 -14.25 24.21 -33.30
CA VAL A 172 -12.98 24.27 -34.02
C VAL A 172 -12.98 23.32 -35.22
N PRO A 173 -12.58 23.78 -36.43
CA PRO A 173 -12.61 22.95 -37.63
C PRO A 173 -11.58 21.81 -37.59
N ASN A 174 -10.51 21.98 -36.82
CA ASN A 174 -9.49 20.97 -36.56
C ASN A 174 -8.76 21.29 -35.24
N CYS A 175 -8.08 20.29 -34.67
CA CYS A 175 -7.35 20.44 -33.41
C CYS A 175 -5.84 20.64 -33.64
N LYS A 176 -5.43 21.37 -34.68
CA LYS A 176 -4.03 21.80 -34.86
C LYS A 176 -3.73 22.97 -33.93
N LEU A 177 -2.48 23.11 -33.49
CA LEU A 177 -2.07 24.19 -32.58
C LEU A 177 -2.41 25.58 -33.13
N ALA A 178 -2.17 25.82 -34.43
CA ALA A 178 -2.52 27.07 -35.11
C ALA A 178 -4.03 27.41 -35.10
N THR A 179 -4.90 26.40 -34.95
CA THR A 179 -6.36 26.59 -34.83
C THR A 179 -6.78 26.78 -33.37
N LEU A 180 -6.15 26.04 -32.46
CA LEU A 180 -6.46 26.11 -31.03
C LEU A 180 -5.96 27.38 -30.36
N ALA A 181 -4.82 27.91 -30.83
CA ALA A 181 -4.20 29.09 -30.25
C ALA A 181 -5.10 30.35 -30.30
N PRO A 182 -5.68 30.72 -31.46
CA PRO A 182 -6.67 31.80 -31.52
C PRO A 182 -7.95 31.50 -30.73
N PHE A 183 -8.41 30.24 -30.74
CA PHE A 183 -9.63 29.83 -30.03
C PHE A 183 -9.52 30.02 -28.52
N PHE A 184 -8.39 29.62 -27.93
CA PHE A 184 -8.10 29.81 -26.50
C PHE A 184 -7.46 31.15 -26.17
N ARG A 185 -7.28 32.05 -27.16
CA ARG A 185 -6.69 33.39 -26.99
C ARG A 185 -5.32 33.33 -26.32
N THR A 186 -4.44 32.46 -26.83
CA THR A 186 -3.09 32.29 -26.31
C THR A 186 -2.30 33.60 -26.36
N SER A 187 -1.41 33.79 -25.40
CA SER A 187 -0.54 34.96 -25.29
C SER A 187 0.56 35.00 -26.35
N THR A 188 0.91 33.82 -26.87
CA THR A 188 1.94 33.62 -27.91
C THR A 188 1.27 32.97 -29.13
N GLU A 189 1.52 33.51 -30.31
CA GLU A 189 1.10 32.90 -31.57
C GLU A 189 2.11 31.82 -32.00
N PRO A 190 1.66 30.60 -32.35
CA PRO A 190 2.54 29.55 -32.87
C PRO A 190 3.23 30.01 -34.15
N CYS A 191 4.55 29.87 -34.20
CA CYS A 191 5.36 30.38 -35.30
C CYS A 191 6.48 29.42 -35.73
N HIS A 192 6.36 28.13 -35.40
CA HIS A 192 7.37 27.10 -35.70
C HIS A 192 8.74 27.45 -35.09
N ARG A 193 8.68 27.92 -33.85
CA ARG A 193 9.82 28.07 -32.96
C ARG A 193 9.50 27.34 -31.68
N ALA A 194 10.35 26.40 -31.29
CA ALA A 194 10.00 25.42 -30.27
C ALA A 194 9.54 26.04 -28.94
N LEU A 195 10.22 27.10 -28.45
CA LEU A 195 9.80 27.74 -27.20
C LEU A 195 8.47 28.50 -27.34
N ALA A 196 8.25 29.17 -28.48
CA ALA A 196 7.02 29.91 -28.74
C ALA A 196 5.82 28.95 -28.82
N ASP A 197 5.99 27.84 -29.53
CA ASP A 197 4.96 26.80 -29.70
C ASP A 197 4.71 26.05 -28.38
N ALA A 198 5.74 25.83 -27.55
CA ALA A 198 5.58 25.32 -26.18
C ALA A 198 4.78 26.28 -25.28
N ARG A 199 5.03 27.60 -25.35
CA ARG A 199 4.26 28.62 -24.62
C ARG A 199 2.80 28.67 -25.09
N ALA A 200 2.56 28.65 -26.40
CA ALA A 200 1.20 28.57 -26.93
C ALA A 200 0.49 27.29 -26.47
N THR A 201 1.22 26.16 -26.40
CA THR A 201 0.69 24.88 -25.91
C THR A 201 0.39 24.91 -24.41
N VAL A 202 1.13 25.67 -23.59
CA VAL A 202 0.79 25.91 -22.16
C VAL A 202 -0.58 26.59 -22.06
N ASP A 203 -0.80 27.65 -22.83
CA ASP A 203 -2.07 28.38 -22.80
C ASP A 203 -3.24 27.52 -23.30
N VAL A 204 -3.02 26.72 -24.36
CA VAL A 204 -4.00 25.72 -24.82
C VAL A 204 -4.26 24.67 -23.73
N LEU A 205 -3.24 24.19 -23.02
CA LEU A 205 -3.40 23.24 -21.93
C LEU A 205 -4.26 23.82 -20.80
N HIS A 206 -4.02 25.09 -20.42
CA HIS A 206 -4.84 25.79 -19.43
C HIS A 206 -6.29 25.92 -19.90
N GLY A 207 -6.53 26.36 -21.14
CA GLY A 207 -7.88 26.45 -21.70
C GLY A 207 -8.61 25.09 -21.76
N LEU A 208 -7.88 24.00 -22.03
CA LEU A 208 -8.42 22.64 -21.97
C LEU A 208 -8.74 22.22 -20.53
N PHE A 209 -7.93 22.60 -19.54
CA PHE A 209 -8.20 22.34 -18.12
C PHE A 209 -9.46 23.05 -17.62
N GLU A 210 -9.74 24.27 -18.10
CA GLU A 210 -11.01 24.95 -17.80
C GLU A 210 -12.23 24.17 -18.30
N ARG A 211 -12.10 23.44 -19.42
CA ARG A 211 -13.16 22.55 -19.94
C ARG A 211 -13.28 21.24 -19.14
N LEU A 212 -12.23 20.81 -18.45
CA LEU A 212 -12.22 19.61 -17.63
C LEU A 212 -12.88 19.80 -16.25
N GLY A 213 -12.80 21.01 -15.70
CA GLY A 213 -13.41 21.35 -14.40
C GLY A 213 -14.90 20.96 -14.31
N PRO A 214 -15.76 21.40 -15.24
CA PRO A 214 -17.18 21.01 -15.28
C PRO A 214 -17.44 19.51 -15.44
N LEU A 215 -16.47 18.75 -15.96
CA LEU A 215 -16.56 17.29 -16.13
C LEU A 215 -16.12 16.52 -14.88
N GLY A 216 -15.70 17.22 -13.82
CA GLY A 216 -15.26 16.65 -12.55
C GLY A 216 -13.90 15.97 -12.63
N ILE A 217 -13.04 16.37 -13.57
CA ILE A 217 -11.71 15.79 -13.76
C ILE A 217 -10.70 16.69 -13.07
N THR A 218 -10.18 16.22 -11.92
CA THR A 218 -9.36 17.03 -11.01
C THR A 218 -8.02 16.39 -10.64
N SER A 219 -7.74 15.17 -11.11
CA SER A 219 -6.50 14.45 -10.83
C SER A 219 -5.71 14.05 -12.09
N LEU A 220 -4.41 13.80 -11.93
CA LEU A 220 -3.52 13.36 -13.00
C LEU A 220 -3.94 12.03 -13.61
N GLU A 221 -4.43 11.12 -12.79
CA GLU A 221 -4.84 9.76 -13.16
C GLU A 221 -6.11 9.80 -14.02
N GLU A 222 -7.02 10.73 -13.74
CA GLU A 222 -8.18 11.00 -14.58
C GLU A 222 -7.79 11.66 -15.91
N LEU A 223 -6.89 12.65 -15.86
CA LEU A 223 -6.39 13.35 -17.05
C LEU A 223 -5.64 12.41 -18.00
N THR A 224 -4.74 11.58 -17.47
CA THR A 224 -4.03 10.55 -18.26
C THR A 224 -4.96 9.44 -18.73
N GLY A 225 -6.07 9.21 -18.04
CA GLY A 225 -7.18 8.41 -18.53
C GLY A 225 -7.83 9.00 -19.79
N LEU A 226 -7.97 10.32 -19.88
CA LEU A 226 -8.51 10.98 -21.06
C LEU A 226 -7.55 11.03 -22.26
N THR A 227 -6.26 10.78 -22.12
CA THR A 227 -5.34 10.76 -23.28
C THR A 227 -5.13 9.36 -23.84
N ARG A 228 -5.41 8.31 -23.05
CA ARG A 228 -5.28 6.91 -23.47
C ARG A 228 -6.56 6.43 -24.17
N GLN A 229 -6.42 5.61 -25.22
CA GLN A 229 -7.57 4.93 -25.85
C GLN A 229 -8.26 4.06 -24.81
N VAL A 230 -9.44 4.48 -24.34
CA VAL A 230 -10.32 3.61 -23.55
C VAL A 230 -11.05 2.71 -24.53
N ASP A 231 -11.09 1.41 -24.24
CA ASP A 231 -11.94 0.47 -24.95
C ASP A 231 -13.40 1.01 -25.02
N PRO A 232 -13.98 1.23 -26.22
CA PRO A 232 -15.33 1.77 -26.39
C PRO A 232 -16.40 0.99 -25.60
N ASP A 233 -16.21 -0.31 -25.41
CA ASP A 233 -17.15 -1.15 -24.67
C ASP A 233 -17.11 -0.89 -23.16
N ARG A 234 -15.99 -0.38 -22.62
CA ARG A 234 -15.91 0.09 -21.22
C ARG A 234 -16.64 1.40 -21.01
N LEU A 235 -16.49 2.35 -21.95
CA LEU A 235 -17.19 3.64 -21.90
C LEU A 235 -18.71 3.45 -21.97
N ARG A 236 -19.19 2.51 -22.78
CA ARG A 236 -20.62 2.16 -22.87
C ARG A 236 -21.19 1.71 -21.53
N LYS A 237 -20.39 1.04 -20.68
CA LYS A 237 -20.82 0.56 -19.36
C LYS A 237 -20.69 1.60 -18.23
N ARG A 238 -20.24 2.82 -18.53
CA ARG A 238 -20.15 3.91 -17.54
C ARG A 238 -21.49 4.18 -16.84
N HIS A 239 -22.61 3.97 -17.53
CA HIS A 239 -23.96 4.14 -16.98
C HIS A 239 -24.22 3.28 -15.73
N LEU A 240 -23.48 2.18 -15.53
CA LEU A 240 -23.58 1.35 -14.33
C LEU A 240 -23.18 2.10 -13.05
N ALA A 241 -22.46 3.21 -13.17
CA ALA A 241 -22.08 4.04 -12.04
C ALA A 241 -23.11 5.14 -11.71
N ASP A 242 -24.06 5.42 -12.60
CA ASP A 242 -24.94 6.59 -12.45
C ASP A 242 -25.98 6.39 -11.33
N THR A 243 -26.41 5.15 -11.10
CA THR A 243 -27.34 4.78 -10.03
C THR A 243 -26.67 4.61 -8.66
N VAL A 244 -25.33 4.65 -8.60
CA VAL A 244 -24.57 4.51 -7.37
C VAL A 244 -24.63 5.84 -6.59
N PRO A 245 -24.99 5.85 -5.29
CA PRO A 245 -25.02 7.06 -4.48
C PRO A 245 -23.60 7.57 -4.18
N HIS A 246 -23.47 8.84 -3.81
CA HIS A 246 -22.25 9.36 -3.19
C HIS A 246 -22.17 8.98 -1.72
N GLY A 247 -20.97 9.06 -1.17
CA GLY A 247 -20.69 8.80 0.25
C GLY A 247 -20.12 7.40 0.53
N PRO A 248 -19.82 7.11 1.81
CA PRO A 248 -19.09 5.91 2.16
C PRO A 248 -19.95 4.65 2.00
N GLY A 249 -19.32 3.55 1.59
CA GLY A 249 -20.00 2.26 1.58
C GLY A 249 -19.30 1.16 0.81
N VAL A 250 -20.06 0.11 0.50
CA VAL A 250 -19.61 -1.06 -0.25
C VAL A 250 -20.25 -1.09 -1.63
N TYR A 251 -19.46 -1.35 -2.68
CA TYR A 251 -19.96 -1.61 -4.03
C TYR A 251 -19.67 -3.06 -4.44
N LEU A 252 -20.60 -3.64 -5.21
CA LEU A 252 -20.53 -5.00 -5.69
C LEU A 252 -20.75 -5.03 -7.20
N PHE A 253 -19.75 -5.49 -7.94
CA PHE A 253 -19.92 -5.77 -9.36
C PHE A 253 -20.54 -7.15 -9.53
N ARG A 254 -21.64 -7.24 -10.28
CA ARG A 254 -22.34 -8.49 -10.58
C ARG A 254 -22.23 -8.91 -12.02
N GLY A 255 -22.07 -10.21 -12.21
CA GLY A 255 -21.99 -10.87 -13.50
C GLY A 255 -23.36 -11.20 -14.10
N PRO A 256 -23.37 -11.90 -15.24
CA PRO A 256 -24.58 -12.22 -15.98
C PRO A 256 -25.60 -13.13 -15.28
N ARG A 257 -25.20 -13.85 -14.24
CA ARG A 257 -26.07 -14.74 -13.45
C ARG A 257 -26.34 -14.17 -12.07
N ASP A 258 -26.23 -12.85 -11.92
CA ASP A 258 -26.32 -12.13 -10.66
C ASP A 258 -25.25 -12.50 -9.62
N GLU A 259 -24.17 -13.17 -10.04
CA GLU A 259 -23.09 -13.59 -9.15
C GLU A 259 -22.18 -12.41 -8.79
N PRO A 260 -21.77 -12.25 -7.52
CA PRO A 260 -20.77 -11.27 -7.12
C PRO A 260 -19.41 -11.58 -7.77
N LEU A 261 -18.95 -10.70 -8.66
CA LEU A 261 -17.64 -10.78 -9.30
C LEU A 261 -16.57 -10.13 -8.43
N TYR A 262 -16.90 -8.98 -7.84
CA TYR A 262 -16.01 -8.18 -7.00
C TYR A 262 -16.80 -7.39 -5.97
N VAL A 263 -16.24 -7.28 -4.76
CA VAL A 263 -16.72 -6.43 -3.66
C VAL A 263 -15.59 -5.48 -3.30
N GLY A 264 -15.89 -4.19 -3.13
CA GLY A 264 -14.93 -3.20 -2.68
C GLY A 264 -15.59 -2.08 -1.87
N THR A 265 -14.79 -1.27 -1.18
CA THR A 265 -15.27 -0.12 -0.39
C THR A 265 -14.78 1.21 -0.93
N SER A 266 -15.45 2.29 -0.55
CA SER A 266 -14.97 3.65 -0.76
C SER A 266 -15.57 4.62 0.25
N THR A 267 -14.90 5.77 0.43
CA THR A 267 -15.46 6.99 1.06
C THR A 267 -16.44 7.72 0.14
N ASP A 268 -16.31 7.53 -1.18
CA ASP A 268 -17.29 7.96 -2.19
C ASP A 268 -17.51 6.86 -3.23
N LEU A 269 -18.59 6.11 -3.03
CA LEU A 269 -19.01 5.01 -3.87
C LEU A 269 -19.11 5.38 -5.36
N ARG A 270 -19.77 6.49 -5.71
CA ARG A 270 -19.98 6.85 -7.11
C ARG A 270 -18.66 7.17 -7.80
N SER A 271 -17.84 8.00 -7.18
CA SER A 271 -16.53 8.40 -7.72
C SER A 271 -15.64 7.17 -7.91
N ARG A 272 -15.63 6.24 -6.95
CA ARG A 272 -14.87 4.99 -7.05
C ARG A 272 -15.40 4.04 -8.12
N VAL A 273 -16.71 3.86 -8.25
CA VAL A 273 -17.27 2.99 -9.28
C VAL A 273 -16.99 3.58 -10.67
N ARG A 274 -17.10 4.90 -10.84
CA ARG A 274 -16.76 5.60 -12.10
C ARG A 274 -15.32 5.36 -12.53
N SER A 275 -14.36 5.31 -11.59
CA SER A 275 -12.94 5.12 -11.91
C SER A 275 -12.63 3.77 -12.59
N TYR A 276 -13.47 2.75 -12.43
CA TYR A 276 -13.31 1.46 -13.14
C TYR A 276 -13.59 1.56 -14.64
N PHE A 277 -14.38 2.55 -15.06
CA PHE A 277 -14.76 2.77 -16.45
C PHE A 277 -13.87 3.79 -17.17
N THR A 278 -12.92 4.42 -16.47
CA THR A 278 -11.93 5.34 -17.06
C THR A 278 -10.64 4.60 -17.44
N ALA A 279 -9.79 5.22 -18.27
CA ALA A 279 -8.51 4.62 -18.67
C ALA A 279 -7.43 4.62 -17.58
N GLY A 280 -7.75 5.11 -16.37
CA GLY A 280 -6.86 5.04 -15.20
C GLY A 280 -6.72 3.62 -14.63
N GLU A 281 -7.69 2.72 -14.85
CA GLU A 281 -7.59 1.33 -14.39
C GLU A 281 -6.75 0.48 -15.35
N GLN A 282 -5.52 0.18 -14.92
CA GLN A 282 -4.48 -0.53 -15.68
C GLN A 282 -4.42 -2.03 -15.36
N ARG A 283 -5.16 -2.51 -14.35
CA ARG A 283 -5.12 -3.91 -13.93
C ARG A 283 -5.98 -4.75 -14.87
N SER A 284 -5.35 -5.51 -15.75
CA SER A 284 -6.02 -6.40 -16.74
C SER A 284 -7.14 -7.26 -16.14
N ARG A 285 -6.93 -7.77 -14.92
CA ARG A 285 -7.92 -8.57 -14.18
C ARG A 285 -9.18 -7.77 -13.80
N MET A 286 -9.04 -6.49 -13.45
CA MET A 286 -10.18 -5.62 -13.17
C MET A 286 -10.87 -5.20 -14.47
N THR A 287 -10.12 -4.98 -15.54
CA THR A 287 -10.67 -4.75 -16.88
C THR A 287 -11.57 -5.90 -17.33
N GLU A 288 -11.11 -7.15 -17.16
CA GLU A 288 -11.90 -8.35 -17.44
C GLU A 288 -13.20 -8.39 -16.59
N MET A 289 -13.10 -8.09 -15.30
CA MET A 289 -14.27 -8.03 -14.41
C MET A 289 -15.28 -6.98 -14.88
N VAL A 290 -14.84 -5.78 -15.27
CA VAL A 290 -15.72 -4.70 -15.76
C VAL A 290 -16.39 -5.14 -17.06
N ALA A 291 -15.63 -5.78 -17.95
CA ALA A 291 -16.16 -6.32 -19.20
C ALA A 291 -17.27 -7.37 -18.96
N LEU A 292 -17.15 -8.20 -17.92
CA LEU A 292 -18.17 -9.20 -17.55
C LEU A 292 -19.34 -8.61 -16.74
N SER A 293 -19.17 -7.44 -16.12
CA SER A 293 -20.16 -6.87 -15.22
C SER A 293 -21.42 -6.41 -15.96
N GLN A 294 -22.59 -6.70 -15.39
CA GLN A 294 -23.90 -6.27 -15.89
C GLN A 294 -24.60 -5.30 -14.94
N ARG A 295 -24.27 -5.32 -13.64
CA ARG A 295 -24.85 -4.44 -12.63
C ARG A 295 -23.82 -4.10 -11.57
N VAL A 296 -23.98 -2.91 -10.97
CA VAL A 296 -23.29 -2.53 -9.75
C VAL A 296 -24.32 -2.31 -8.67
N ASP A 297 -24.24 -3.08 -7.59
CA ASP A 297 -25.01 -2.81 -6.37
C ASP A 297 -24.18 -1.94 -5.44
N ALA A 298 -24.86 -1.07 -4.70
CA ALA A 298 -24.25 -0.16 -3.74
C ALA A 298 -24.95 -0.27 -2.40
N ILE A 299 -24.17 -0.40 -1.33
CA ILE A 299 -24.64 -0.48 0.05
C ILE A 299 -24.04 0.72 0.79
N PRO A 300 -24.80 1.81 0.96
CA PRO A 300 -24.37 2.95 1.76
C PRO A 300 -24.06 2.54 3.19
N CYS A 301 -23.04 3.16 3.76
CA CYS A 301 -22.60 2.98 5.14
C CYS A 301 -22.50 4.36 5.80
N ALA A 302 -22.53 4.39 7.12
CA ALA A 302 -22.35 5.61 7.90
C ALA A 302 -20.92 6.16 7.74
N HIS A 303 -19.91 5.29 7.75
CA HIS A 303 -18.51 5.67 7.69
C HIS A 303 -17.60 4.50 7.27
N ASP A 304 -16.31 4.77 7.11
CA ASP A 304 -15.33 3.85 6.53
C ASP A 304 -15.19 2.52 7.30
N LEU A 305 -15.22 2.55 8.64
CA LEU A 305 -15.15 1.30 9.41
C LEU A 305 -16.32 0.37 9.08
N GLU A 306 -17.54 0.89 8.97
CA GLU A 306 -18.70 0.06 8.60
C GLU A 306 -18.54 -0.50 7.19
N ALA A 307 -18.11 0.34 6.24
CA ALA A 307 -17.84 -0.10 4.87
C ALA A 307 -16.81 -1.24 4.85
N ALA A 308 -15.68 -1.09 5.54
CA ALA A 308 -14.62 -2.10 5.60
C ALA A 308 -15.07 -3.41 6.25
N VAL A 309 -15.86 -3.34 7.33
CA VAL A 309 -16.41 -4.54 7.97
C VAL A 309 -17.44 -5.23 7.07
N ARG A 310 -18.33 -4.46 6.41
CA ARG A 310 -19.31 -5.04 5.48
C ARG A 310 -18.65 -5.67 4.26
N GLU A 311 -17.62 -5.05 3.68
CA GLU A 311 -16.81 -5.67 2.60
C GLU A 311 -16.21 -6.99 3.06
N LEU A 312 -15.58 -7.02 4.24
CA LEU A 312 -14.98 -8.24 4.77
C LEU A 312 -16.01 -9.37 4.90
N ARG A 313 -17.19 -9.08 5.44
CA ARG A 313 -18.29 -10.04 5.60
C ARG A 313 -18.82 -10.53 4.24
N LEU A 314 -19.06 -9.62 3.28
CA LEU A 314 -19.54 -9.95 1.93
C LEU A 314 -18.52 -10.75 1.11
N ILE A 315 -17.22 -10.46 1.27
CA ILE A 315 -16.16 -11.25 0.64
C ILE A 315 -16.12 -12.66 1.22
N ALA A 316 -16.24 -12.80 2.54
CA ALA A 316 -16.23 -14.11 3.20
C ALA A 316 -17.46 -14.96 2.80
N GLU A 317 -18.62 -14.32 2.67
CA GLU A 317 -19.89 -14.95 2.27
C GLU A 317 -19.87 -15.36 0.78
N HIS A 318 -19.62 -14.42 -0.13
CA HIS A 318 -19.78 -14.64 -1.56
C HIS A 318 -18.54 -15.19 -2.26
N LYS A 319 -17.35 -15.07 -1.63
CA LYS A 319 -16.04 -15.44 -2.17
C LYS A 319 -15.82 -15.01 -3.64
N PRO A 320 -16.03 -13.72 -3.97
CA PRO A 320 -16.06 -13.25 -5.36
C PRO A 320 -14.76 -13.60 -6.10
N ARG A 321 -14.88 -13.94 -7.39
CA ARG A 321 -13.74 -14.44 -8.20
C ARG A 321 -12.60 -13.43 -8.30
N TYR A 322 -12.90 -12.14 -8.33
CA TYR A 322 -11.91 -11.08 -8.55
C TYR A 322 -11.30 -10.53 -7.25
N ASN A 323 -11.92 -10.76 -6.09
CA ASN A 323 -11.28 -10.49 -4.79
C ASN A 323 -10.14 -11.48 -4.52
N ARG A 324 -8.98 -10.97 -4.07
CA ARG A 324 -7.83 -11.80 -3.68
C ARG A 324 -7.67 -11.84 -2.16
N ARG A 325 -7.71 -10.68 -1.53
CA ARG A 325 -7.58 -10.54 -0.08
C ARG A 325 -8.88 -10.97 0.60
N SER A 326 -8.77 -11.55 1.79
CA SER A 326 -9.90 -11.93 2.65
C SER A 326 -10.92 -12.90 2.06
N ARG A 327 -10.69 -13.43 0.84
CA ARG A 327 -11.58 -14.40 0.17
C ARG A 327 -11.64 -15.75 0.87
N PHE A 328 -10.54 -16.14 1.51
CA PHE A 328 -10.40 -17.43 2.17
C PHE A 328 -9.77 -17.27 3.56
N PRO A 329 -10.48 -16.65 4.53
CA PRO A 329 -9.98 -16.53 5.89
C PRO A 329 -9.68 -17.90 6.51
N GLU A 330 -10.37 -18.97 6.09
CA GLU A 330 -10.13 -20.35 6.50
C GLU A 330 -8.77 -20.93 6.05
N ARG A 331 -8.07 -20.25 5.13
CA ARG A 331 -6.72 -20.64 4.68
C ARG A 331 -5.61 -20.05 5.55
N ALA A 332 -5.93 -19.11 6.44
CA ALA A 332 -4.97 -18.50 7.35
C ALA A 332 -4.21 -19.55 8.16
N LEU A 333 -2.92 -19.31 8.38
CA LEU A 333 -2.07 -20.22 9.16
C LEU A 333 -1.94 -19.74 10.59
N TRP A 334 -1.96 -20.69 11.51
CA TRP A 334 -1.90 -20.45 12.94
C TRP A 334 -0.88 -21.39 13.56
N VAL A 335 -0.21 -20.94 14.60
CA VAL A 335 0.66 -21.78 15.44
C VAL A 335 -0.07 -22.00 16.74
N ARG A 336 -0.45 -23.25 17.04
CA ARG A 336 -1.09 -23.61 18.32
C ARG A 336 -0.14 -24.39 19.21
N LEU A 337 -0.30 -24.24 20.51
CA LEU A 337 0.22 -25.17 21.51
C LEU A 337 -0.79 -26.32 21.66
N THR A 338 -0.35 -27.57 21.57
CA THR A 338 -1.24 -28.74 21.68
C THR A 338 -1.73 -28.96 23.12
N GLU A 339 -2.90 -29.59 23.25
CA GLU A 339 -3.47 -30.04 24.53
C GLU A 339 -3.16 -31.53 24.70
N GLU A 340 -1.96 -31.81 25.21
CA GLU A 340 -1.48 -33.15 25.57
C GLU A 340 -0.51 -33.02 26.76
N PRO A 341 -0.17 -34.09 27.50
CA PRO A 341 0.70 -33.99 28.68
C PRO A 341 2.06 -33.32 28.42
N PHE A 342 2.60 -33.49 27.21
CA PHE A 342 3.82 -32.82 26.77
C PHE A 342 3.52 -31.92 25.56
N PRO A 343 2.95 -30.71 25.75
CA PRO A 343 2.53 -29.84 24.63
C PRO A 343 3.63 -29.55 23.60
N ARG A 344 3.26 -29.43 22.34
CA ARG A 344 4.16 -29.03 21.24
C ARG A 344 3.54 -27.93 20.39
N LEU A 345 4.35 -27.28 19.58
CA LEU A 345 3.87 -26.35 18.57
C LEU A 345 3.37 -27.10 17.34
N SER A 346 2.23 -26.67 16.80
CA SER A 346 1.63 -27.24 15.60
C SER A 346 1.08 -26.14 14.72
N VAL A 347 1.48 -26.14 13.44
CA VAL A 347 0.93 -25.23 12.43
C VAL A 347 -0.40 -25.79 11.94
N VAL A 348 -1.48 -25.04 12.10
CA VAL A 348 -2.85 -25.42 11.74
C VAL A 348 -3.53 -24.34 10.90
N ARG A 349 -4.62 -24.70 10.22
CA ARG A 349 -5.47 -23.75 9.45
C ARG A 349 -6.73 -23.32 10.18
N ARG A 350 -7.07 -24.01 11.27
CA ARG A 350 -8.26 -23.75 12.08
C ARG A 350 -7.88 -23.71 13.54
N VAL A 351 -8.33 -22.66 14.21
CA VAL A 351 -8.28 -22.49 15.66
C VAL A 351 -9.71 -22.23 16.13
N ARG A 352 -10.04 -22.63 17.36
CA ARG A 352 -11.26 -22.17 18.03
C ARG A 352 -10.91 -20.84 18.70
N PRO A 353 -11.43 -19.70 18.22
CA PRO A 353 -11.12 -18.41 18.82
C PRO A 353 -11.58 -18.38 20.28
N GLY A 354 -10.74 -17.88 21.19
CA GLY A 354 -11.04 -17.85 22.62
C GLY A 354 -10.70 -19.13 23.41
N ALA A 355 -10.37 -20.24 22.73
CA ALA A 355 -9.96 -21.49 23.38
C ALA A 355 -8.50 -21.85 23.03
N GLY A 356 -7.69 -22.05 24.06
CA GLY A 356 -6.31 -22.53 23.94
C GLY A 356 -5.29 -21.42 23.60
N VAL A 357 -4.04 -21.86 23.36
CA VAL A 357 -2.90 -20.96 23.12
C VAL A 357 -2.50 -21.02 21.66
N PHE A 358 -2.70 -19.93 20.94
CA PHE A 358 -2.36 -19.82 19.53
C PHE A 358 -1.81 -18.43 19.16
N LEU A 359 -1.02 -18.41 18.09
CA LEU A 359 -0.41 -17.25 17.47
C LEU A 359 -0.83 -17.18 16.00
N GLY A 360 -1.03 -15.97 15.48
CA GLY A 360 -1.41 -15.74 14.09
C GLY A 360 -2.60 -14.76 13.96
N PRO A 361 -3.24 -14.71 12.78
CA PRO A 361 -2.92 -15.49 11.59
C PRO A 361 -1.59 -15.05 10.96
N PHE A 362 -0.85 -16.00 10.39
CA PHE A 362 0.37 -15.75 9.63
C PHE A 362 0.05 -15.65 8.13
N PRO A 363 0.72 -14.74 7.39
CA PRO A 363 0.46 -14.53 5.96
C PRO A 363 0.86 -15.74 5.12
N ASP A 364 1.92 -16.44 5.52
CA ASP A 364 2.43 -17.61 4.83
C ASP A 364 3.09 -18.60 5.81
N ARG A 365 3.48 -19.76 5.27
CA ARG A 365 4.11 -20.83 6.05
C ARG A 365 5.49 -20.44 6.58
N ARG A 366 6.22 -19.60 5.84
CA ARG A 366 7.57 -19.14 6.23
C ARG A 366 7.50 -18.27 7.49
N ALA A 367 6.51 -17.39 7.60
CA ALA A 367 6.28 -16.56 8.79
C ALA A 367 5.85 -17.42 10.00
N ALA A 368 4.98 -18.41 9.80
CA ALA A 368 4.59 -19.33 10.86
C ALA A 368 5.80 -20.15 11.36
N ASP A 369 6.60 -20.71 10.45
CA ASP A 369 7.80 -21.47 10.80
C ASP A 369 8.87 -20.58 11.46
N ALA A 370 8.98 -19.31 11.07
CA ALA A 370 9.88 -18.34 11.71
C ALA A 370 9.48 -18.07 13.18
N ALA A 371 8.18 -17.94 13.46
CA ALA A 371 7.68 -17.80 14.83
C ALA A 371 7.89 -19.07 15.64
N VAL A 372 7.64 -20.25 15.06
CA VAL A 372 7.92 -21.56 15.71
C VAL A 372 9.40 -21.69 16.04
N ALA A 373 10.28 -21.35 15.09
CA ALA A 373 11.72 -21.36 15.30
C ALA A 373 12.12 -20.41 16.43
N ALA A 374 11.60 -19.18 16.46
CA ALA A 374 11.86 -18.23 17.55
C ALA A 374 11.49 -18.80 18.92
N VAL A 375 10.32 -19.43 19.05
CA VAL A 375 9.92 -20.06 20.31
C VAL A 375 10.88 -21.19 20.69
N HIS A 376 11.29 -22.04 19.73
CA HIS A 376 12.26 -23.12 19.97
C HIS A 376 13.72 -22.67 20.16
N GLU A 377 14.04 -21.40 19.92
CA GLU A 377 15.33 -20.81 20.32
C GLU A 377 15.29 -20.37 21.79
N SER A 378 14.12 -20.03 22.34
CA SER A 378 13.98 -19.60 23.73
C SER A 378 13.54 -20.70 24.69
N LEU A 379 12.72 -21.65 24.23
CA LEU A 379 12.09 -22.67 25.07
C LEU A 379 12.43 -24.08 24.55
N PRO A 380 12.87 -25.00 25.42
CA PRO A 380 13.19 -26.39 25.05
C PRO A 380 11.94 -27.27 24.88
N LEU A 381 10.93 -26.75 24.16
CA LEU A 381 9.73 -27.50 23.79
C LEU A 381 10.07 -28.58 22.76
N ARG A 382 9.45 -29.75 22.90
CA ARG A 382 9.61 -30.87 21.96
C ARG A 382 9.17 -30.47 20.55
N GLN A 383 9.93 -30.94 19.56
CA GLN A 383 9.63 -30.77 18.13
C GLN A 383 9.13 -32.07 17.48
N CYS A 384 9.18 -33.19 18.20
CA CYS A 384 8.70 -34.48 17.71
C CYS A 384 7.16 -34.47 17.54
N THR A 385 6.69 -35.07 16.44
CA THR A 385 5.28 -35.06 16.04
C THR A 385 4.46 -36.20 16.63
N GLY A 386 5.11 -37.30 17.02
CA GLY A 386 4.47 -38.45 17.66
C GLY A 386 3.87 -38.08 19.01
N ARG A 387 2.72 -38.66 19.36
CA ARG A 387 2.10 -38.49 20.69
C ARG A 387 2.93 -39.25 21.71
N LEU A 388 3.39 -38.57 22.76
CA LEU A 388 4.17 -39.20 23.82
C LEU A 388 3.24 -39.78 24.89
N SER A 389 3.51 -41.02 25.29
CA SER A 389 2.87 -41.66 26.42
C SER A 389 3.64 -41.35 27.68
N VAL A 390 2.94 -41.14 28.80
CA VAL A 390 3.58 -41.00 30.12
C VAL A 390 4.12 -42.35 30.62
N ARG A 391 3.60 -43.46 30.10
CA ARG A 391 3.96 -44.82 30.54
C ARG A 391 4.94 -45.55 29.62
N VAL A 392 4.91 -45.26 28.32
CA VAL A 392 5.74 -45.94 27.32
C VAL A 392 6.84 -44.99 26.89
N LEU A 393 8.07 -45.33 27.29
CA LEU A 393 9.26 -44.54 27.02
C LEU A 393 9.89 -44.94 25.68
N GLY A 394 10.37 -43.94 24.96
CA GLY A 394 11.12 -44.09 23.71
C GLY A 394 12.61 -43.77 23.90
N THR A 395 13.31 -43.56 22.80
CA THR A 395 14.73 -43.18 22.79
C THR A 395 14.90 -41.66 22.62
N ALA A 396 16.00 -41.12 23.17
CA ALA A 396 16.33 -39.71 23.03
C ALA A 396 16.69 -39.38 21.57
N CYS A 397 16.21 -38.24 21.08
CA CYS A 397 16.55 -37.74 19.75
C CYS A 397 17.77 -36.79 19.79
N ALA A 398 18.31 -36.45 18.62
CA ALA A 398 19.45 -35.53 18.53
C ALA A 398 19.19 -34.16 19.19
N LEU A 399 17.94 -33.66 19.19
CA LEU A 399 17.59 -32.40 19.85
C LEU A 399 17.76 -32.46 21.38
N ALA A 400 17.56 -33.63 21.99
CA ALA A 400 17.83 -33.84 23.41
C ALA A 400 19.33 -33.74 23.70
N GLY A 401 20.17 -34.38 22.88
CA GLY A 401 21.63 -34.30 23.01
C GLY A 401 22.19 -32.88 22.82
N MET A 402 21.48 -32.02 22.08
CA MET A 402 21.82 -30.61 21.90
C MET A 402 21.19 -29.67 22.95
N GLY A 403 20.49 -30.21 23.95
CA GLY A 403 19.81 -29.39 24.97
C GLY A 403 18.61 -28.58 24.45
N ARG A 404 18.11 -28.86 23.24
CA ARG A 404 16.96 -28.16 22.63
C ARG A 404 15.61 -28.78 23.01
N CYS A 405 15.62 -29.84 23.80
CA CYS A 405 14.45 -30.56 24.29
C CYS A 405 14.83 -31.27 25.59
N GLY A 406 14.00 -31.17 26.64
CA GLY A 406 14.24 -31.87 27.92
C GLY A 406 14.01 -33.40 27.89
N ALA A 407 13.86 -33.98 26.70
CA ALA A 407 13.66 -35.42 26.50
C ALA A 407 12.51 -36.06 27.31
N PRO A 408 11.29 -35.50 27.32
CA PRO A 408 10.15 -36.13 27.99
C PRO A 408 9.84 -37.54 27.44
N CYS A 409 10.26 -37.83 26.21
CA CYS A 409 10.08 -39.15 25.59
C CYS A 409 10.88 -40.27 26.28
N THR A 410 11.96 -39.96 27.01
CA THR A 410 12.74 -40.96 27.77
C THR A 410 12.39 -40.97 29.26
N GLY A 411 11.42 -40.15 29.69
CA GLY A 411 11.10 -39.96 31.11
C GLY A 411 12.12 -39.11 31.86
N ALA A 412 13.06 -38.46 31.17
CA ALA A 412 14.07 -37.58 31.78
C ALA A 412 13.47 -36.25 32.32
N GLN A 413 12.22 -35.96 31.95
CA GLN A 413 11.48 -34.79 32.39
C GLN A 413 10.03 -35.19 32.67
N SER A 414 9.52 -34.81 33.84
CA SER A 414 8.15 -35.04 34.27
C SER A 414 7.14 -34.18 33.49
N VAL A 415 5.85 -34.50 33.62
CA VAL A 415 4.77 -33.74 32.98
C VAL A 415 4.70 -32.33 33.58
N GLU A 416 4.93 -32.22 34.89
CA GLU A 416 4.90 -31.00 35.66
C GLU A 416 6.04 -30.06 35.25
N GLU A 417 7.28 -30.53 35.25
CA GLU A 417 8.46 -29.75 34.81
C GLU A 417 8.34 -29.29 33.35
N TYR A 418 7.84 -30.17 32.47
CA TYR A 418 7.59 -29.79 31.08
C TYR A 418 6.44 -28.76 30.97
N GLY A 419 5.45 -28.89 31.84
CA GLY A 419 4.31 -27.98 31.97
C GLY A 419 4.75 -26.55 32.29
N GLU A 420 5.76 -26.37 33.15
CA GLU A 420 6.34 -25.06 33.49
C GLU A 420 6.97 -24.38 32.28
N ILE A 421 7.70 -25.13 31.44
CA ILE A 421 8.25 -24.59 30.17
C ILE A 421 7.12 -24.17 29.24
N ALA A 422 6.08 -25.00 29.10
CA ALA A 422 4.93 -24.67 28.28
C ALA A 422 4.17 -23.45 28.84
N ALA A 423 4.13 -23.28 30.16
CA ALA A 423 3.49 -22.16 30.84
C ALA A 423 4.11 -20.81 30.46
N VAL A 424 5.43 -20.75 30.23
CA VAL A 424 6.08 -19.53 29.73
C VAL A 424 5.45 -19.02 28.43
N LEU A 425 5.17 -19.91 27.48
CA LEU A 425 4.47 -19.53 26.24
C LEU A 425 3.02 -19.12 26.50
N ARG A 426 2.32 -19.77 27.43
CA ARG A 426 0.93 -19.40 27.78
C ARG A 426 0.89 -18.00 28.38
N THR A 427 1.78 -17.70 29.32
CA THR A 427 1.94 -16.39 29.95
C THR A 427 2.32 -15.33 28.93
N ALA A 428 3.24 -15.61 28.02
CA ALA A 428 3.60 -14.70 26.94
C ALA A 428 2.41 -14.32 26.06
N VAL A 429 1.62 -15.31 25.67
CA VAL A 429 0.43 -15.11 24.85
C VAL A 429 -0.67 -14.32 25.58
N ALA A 430 -0.84 -14.55 26.89
CA ALA A 430 -1.90 -13.94 27.68
C ALA A 430 -1.55 -12.54 28.22
N ALA A 431 -0.32 -12.35 28.71
CA ALA A 431 0.05 -11.16 29.47
C ALA A 431 1.51 -10.73 29.28
N ASP A 432 2.48 -11.51 29.78
CA ASP A 432 3.88 -11.09 29.89
C ASP A 432 4.80 -11.96 29.00
N PRO A 433 5.31 -11.42 27.88
CA PRO A 433 6.19 -12.15 26.99
C PRO A 433 7.67 -12.02 27.34
N HIS A 434 8.04 -11.38 28.45
CA HIS A 434 9.43 -11.12 28.82
C HIS A 434 10.26 -12.39 28.90
N ALA A 435 9.79 -13.40 29.62
CA ALA A 435 10.47 -14.69 29.76
C ALA A 435 10.64 -15.45 28.43
N LEU A 436 9.80 -15.16 27.42
CA LEU A 436 9.91 -15.75 26.08
C LEU A 436 10.83 -14.94 25.14
N LEU A 437 10.86 -13.62 25.28
CA LEU A 437 11.49 -12.73 24.30
C LEU A 437 12.88 -12.25 24.74
N ALA A 438 13.08 -11.99 26.03
CA ALA A 438 14.35 -11.47 26.53
C ALA A 438 15.56 -12.35 26.17
N PRO A 439 15.50 -13.70 26.26
CA PRO A 439 16.62 -14.55 25.85
C PRO A 439 16.96 -14.43 24.36
N LEU A 440 15.94 -14.26 23.50
CA LEU A 440 16.13 -14.09 22.05
C LEU A 440 16.83 -12.78 21.74
N LEU A 441 16.39 -11.68 22.35
CA LEU A 441 16.97 -10.36 22.12
C LEU A 441 18.41 -10.27 22.64
N ALA A 442 18.68 -10.81 23.84
CA ALA A 442 20.04 -10.90 24.35
C ALA A 442 20.96 -11.73 23.44
N ARG A 443 20.43 -12.77 22.78
CA ARG A 443 21.20 -13.54 21.79
C ARG A 443 21.45 -12.75 20.50
N VAL A 444 20.48 -11.95 20.04
CA VAL A 444 20.68 -11.04 18.90
C VAL A 444 21.81 -10.05 19.20
N GLU A 445 21.79 -9.42 20.38
CA GLU A 445 22.81 -8.46 20.81
C GLU A 445 24.19 -9.11 20.90
N ARG A 446 24.28 -10.31 21.50
CA ARG A 446 25.52 -11.07 21.56
C ARG A 446 26.06 -11.42 20.18
N LEU A 447 25.22 -11.91 19.26
CA LEU A 447 25.67 -12.22 17.89
C LEU A 447 26.14 -10.97 17.15
N ALA A 448 25.49 -9.83 17.37
CA ALA A 448 25.93 -8.55 16.82
C ALA A 448 27.29 -8.11 17.41
N ALA A 449 27.51 -8.28 18.71
CA ALA A 449 28.79 -7.99 19.36
C ALA A 449 29.92 -8.94 18.92
N GLU A 450 29.59 -10.19 18.57
CA GLU A 450 30.50 -11.17 17.97
C GLU A 450 30.74 -10.92 16.46
N GLU A 451 30.24 -9.83 15.89
CA GLU A 451 30.31 -9.49 14.46
C GLU A 451 29.63 -10.51 13.52
N ARG A 452 28.76 -11.37 14.06
CA ARG A 452 27.98 -12.37 13.32
C ARG A 452 26.67 -11.79 12.80
N TYR A 453 26.78 -10.76 11.96
CA TYR A 453 25.65 -9.94 11.55
C TYR A 453 24.53 -10.69 10.81
N GLU A 454 24.88 -11.69 9.99
CA GLU A 454 23.89 -12.51 9.28
C GLU A 454 23.05 -13.37 10.23
N ASP A 455 23.70 -14.02 11.19
CA ASP A 455 23.01 -14.82 12.22
C ASP A 455 22.15 -13.93 13.12
N ALA A 456 22.68 -12.76 13.50
CA ALA A 456 21.93 -11.75 14.27
C ALA A 456 20.69 -11.28 13.50
N ALA A 457 20.81 -11.00 12.20
CA ALA A 457 19.69 -10.57 11.35
C ALA A 457 18.60 -11.64 11.24
N VAL A 458 18.99 -12.90 11.03
CA VAL A 458 18.04 -14.04 10.96
C VAL A 458 17.28 -14.19 12.28
N LEU A 459 17.98 -14.15 13.42
CA LEU A 459 17.33 -14.29 14.73
C LEU A 459 16.46 -13.07 15.06
N ARG A 460 16.92 -11.87 14.76
CA ARG A 460 16.16 -10.61 14.91
C ARG A 460 14.86 -10.65 14.13
N ASP A 461 14.90 -11.08 12.86
CA ASP A 461 13.70 -11.14 12.02
C ASP A 461 12.69 -12.19 12.52
N ARG A 462 13.18 -13.33 13.05
CA ARG A 462 12.35 -14.34 13.73
C ARG A 462 11.73 -13.80 15.01
N ALA A 463 12.52 -13.15 15.87
CA ALA A 463 12.05 -12.51 17.10
C ALA A 463 10.98 -11.43 16.79
N ALA A 464 11.22 -10.57 15.80
CA ALA A 464 10.26 -9.56 15.37
C ALA A 464 8.95 -10.17 14.82
N THR A 465 9.02 -11.35 14.18
CA THR A 465 7.82 -12.08 13.74
C THR A 465 7.03 -12.60 14.95
N LEU A 466 7.71 -13.16 15.96
CA LEU A 466 7.09 -13.64 17.19
C LEU A 466 6.48 -12.49 18.01
N VAL A 467 7.22 -11.39 18.22
CA VAL A 467 6.73 -10.19 18.93
C VAL A 467 5.44 -9.68 18.29
N ARG A 468 5.40 -9.53 16.96
CA ARG A 468 4.19 -9.10 16.24
C ARG A 468 3.02 -10.06 16.46
N ALA A 469 3.27 -11.36 16.41
CA ALA A 469 2.23 -12.38 16.61
C ALA A 469 1.66 -12.36 18.05
N VAL A 470 2.52 -12.21 19.06
CA VAL A 470 2.10 -12.09 20.47
C VAL A 470 1.34 -10.79 20.70
N ARG A 471 1.85 -9.65 20.20
CA ARG A 471 1.20 -8.34 20.33
C ARG A 471 -0.18 -8.34 19.71
N ARG A 472 -0.29 -8.89 18.49
CA ARG A 472 -1.57 -9.07 17.79
C ARG A 472 -2.54 -9.88 18.64
N ARG A 473 -2.08 -11.03 19.17
CA ARG A 473 -2.91 -11.92 19.99
C ARG A 473 -3.43 -11.24 21.26
N GLN A 474 -2.56 -10.58 22.03
CA GLN A 474 -2.93 -9.85 23.25
C GLN A 474 -3.96 -8.75 22.97
N ARG A 475 -3.77 -7.99 21.89
CA ARG A 475 -4.69 -6.89 21.52
C ARG A 475 -6.06 -7.37 21.05
N LEU A 476 -6.09 -8.47 20.29
CA LEU A 476 -7.35 -9.08 19.85
C LEU A 476 -8.17 -9.58 21.06
N GLU A 477 -7.52 -10.23 22.03
CA GLU A 477 -8.20 -10.69 23.25
C GLU A 477 -8.69 -9.54 24.12
N SER A 478 -7.87 -8.50 24.30
CA SER A 478 -8.25 -7.32 25.08
C SER A 478 -9.54 -6.69 24.55
N LEU A 479 -9.66 -6.53 23.23
CA LEU A 479 -10.88 -5.98 22.63
C LEU A 479 -12.06 -6.97 22.63
N ALA A 480 -11.79 -8.26 22.47
CA ALA A 480 -12.83 -9.29 22.48
C ALA A 480 -13.44 -9.54 23.86
N ALA A 481 -12.68 -9.28 24.92
CA ALA A 481 -13.14 -9.39 26.31
C ALA A 481 -14.07 -8.25 26.71
N VAL A 482 -14.11 -7.14 25.97
CA VAL A 482 -15.00 -5.99 26.23
C VAL A 482 -16.42 -6.31 25.75
N PRO A 483 -17.42 -6.40 26.66
CA PRO A 483 -18.80 -6.66 26.28
C PRO A 483 -19.35 -5.64 25.29
N GLU A 484 -19.16 -4.34 25.55
CA GLU A 484 -19.60 -3.25 24.69
C GLU A 484 -18.63 -2.06 24.75
N LEU A 485 -18.37 -1.47 23.58
CA LEU A 485 -17.48 -0.34 23.38
C LEU A 485 -18.10 0.61 22.34
N VAL A 486 -18.18 1.89 22.66
CA VAL A 486 -18.66 2.92 21.75
C VAL A 486 -17.53 3.89 21.42
N LEU A 487 -17.20 3.97 20.13
CA LEU A 487 -16.18 4.85 19.58
C LEU A 487 -16.84 5.99 18.81
N ALA A 488 -16.28 7.19 18.92
CA ALA A 488 -16.68 8.35 18.14
C ALA A 488 -15.48 9.00 17.45
N ARG A 489 -15.60 9.30 16.16
CA ARG A 489 -14.57 10.00 15.39
C ARG A 489 -15.17 11.24 14.73
N PRO A 490 -14.46 12.38 14.66
CA PRO A 490 -14.94 13.54 13.91
C PRO A 490 -15.16 13.17 12.44
N ASP A 491 -16.26 13.63 11.86
CA ASP A 491 -16.56 13.44 10.43
C ASP A 491 -15.84 14.45 9.52
N GLY A 492 -15.33 15.55 10.08
CA GLY A 492 -14.68 16.66 9.36
C GLY A 492 -15.57 17.89 9.20
N ASP A 493 -16.88 17.75 9.35
CA ASP A 493 -17.90 18.79 9.14
C ASP A 493 -18.55 19.27 10.45
N GLY A 494 -17.93 18.90 11.59
CA GLY A 494 -18.38 19.25 12.93
C GLY A 494 -19.40 18.29 13.53
N GLY A 495 -19.65 17.14 12.89
CA GLY A 495 -20.38 16.01 13.44
C GLY A 495 -19.46 14.86 13.87
N TRP A 496 -20.06 13.70 14.10
CA TRP A 496 -19.40 12.51 14.66
C TRP A 496 -19.84 11.24 13.95
N GLN A 497 -18.87 10.41 13.59
CA GLN A 497 -19.04 9.02 13.18
C GLN A 497 -19.02 8.13 14.43
N LEU A 498 -20.08 7.35 14.66
CA LEU A 498 -20.28 6.53 15.83
C LEU A 498 -20.20 5.05 15.46
N SER A 499 -19.44 4.28 16.22
CA SER A 499 -19.28 2.84 16.02
C SER A 499 -19.54 2.11 17.34
N VAL A 500 -20.53 1.22 17.35
CA VAL A 500 -20.84 0.35 18.49
C VAL A 500 -20.22 -1.02 18.24
N VAL A 501 -19.40 -1.45 19.17
CA VAL A 501 -18.63 -2.70 19.09
C VAL A 501 -19.00 -3.57 20.28
N ARG A 502 -19.26 -4.85 20.05
CA ARG A 502 -19.48 -5.83 21.12
C ARG A 502 -18.54 -7.01 20.94
N ARG A 503 -17.70 -7.30 21.92
CA ARG A 503 -16.73 -8.41 21.90
C ARG A 503 -15.88 -8.44 20.61
N GLY A 504 -15.37 -7.27 20.20
CA GLY A 504 -14.57 -7.08 18.99
C GLY A 504 -15.34 -7.04 17.66
N ARG A 505 -16.66 -7.24 17.66
CA ARG A 505 -17.52 -7.17 16.46
C ARG A 505 -18.17 -5.80 16.32
N LEU A 506 -18.17 -5.24 15.11
CA LEU A 506 -18.98 -4.04 14.84
C LEU A 506 -20.45 -4.45 14.73
N VAL A 507 -21.31 -3.92 15.61
CA VAL A 507 -22.72 -4.30 15.72
C VAL A 507 -23.69 -3.20 15.30
N ALA A 508 -23.25 -1.94 15.32
CA ALA A 508 -23.97 -0.81 14.77
C ALA A 508 -23.00 0.30 14.37
N ALA A 509 -23.41 1.12 13.41
CA ALA A 509 -22.69 2.30 12.97
C ALA A 509 -23.69 3.41 12.61
N GLY A 510 -23.31 4.66 12.83
CA GLY A 510 -24.15 5.80 12.51
C GLY A 510 -23.39 7.12 12.56
N CYS A 511 -24.07 8.21 12.23
CA CYS A 511 -23.50 9.55 12.26
C CYS A 511 -24.40 10.49 13.08
N ALA A 512 -23.79 11.29 13.96
CA ALA A 512 -24.44 12.40 14.62
C ALA A 512 -24.04 13.69 13.91
N ALA A 513 -25.00 14.35 13.25
CA ALA A 513 -24.75 15.58 12.52
C ALA A 513 -24.34 16.73 13.45
N ARG A 514 -23.67 17.75 12.90
CA ARG A 514 -23.32 18.97 13.62
C ARG A 514 -24.55 19.56 14.32
N GLY A 515 -24.40 19.90 15.60
CA GLY A 515 -25.48 20.45 16.43
C GLY A 515 -26.47 19.42 16.99
N SER A 516 -26.34 18.14 16.62
CA SER A 516 -27.15 17.05 17.19
C SER A 516 -26.47 16.44 18.42
N SER A 517 -27.28 15.95 19.36
CA SER A 517 -26.77 15.24 20.55
C SER A 517 -26.23 13.86 20.16
N VAL A 518 -24.93 13.65 20.35
CA VAL A 518 -24.29 12.34 20.18
C VAL A 518 -24.97 11.26 21.03
N ARG A 519 -25.40 11.59 22.26
CA ARG A 519 -26.08 10.64 23.14
C ARG A 519 -27.45 10.22 22.61
N ALA A 520 -28.23 11.15 22.06
CA ALA A 520 -29.54 10.83 21.50
C ALA A 520 -29.41 9.94 20.25
N THR A 521 -28.44 10.22 19.38
CA THR A 521 -28.14 9.34 18.23
C THR A 521 -27.68 7.95 18.69
N LEU A 522 -26.86 7.89 19.74
CA LEU A 522 -26.36 6.64 20.29
C LEU A 522 -27.48 5.77 20.88
N GLU A 523 -28.46 6.34 21.59
CA GLU A 523 -29.61 5.60 22.10
C GLU A 523 -30.37 4.85 20.99
N GLY A 524 -30.62 5.53 19.86
CA GLY A 524 -31.24 4.92 18.68
C GLY A 524 -30.38 3.80 18.08
N LEU A 525 -29.06 4.01 17.98
CA LEU A 525 -28.14 2.99 17.49
C LEU A 525 -28.12 1.75 18.39
N LEU A 526 -28.02 1.94 19.71
CA LEU A 526 -27.99 0.85 20.68
C LEU A 526 -29.28 0.03 20.69
N ALA A 527 -30.43 0.67 20.47
CA ALA A 527 -31.73 -0.01 20.37
C ALA A 527 -31.82 -0.97 19.16
N THR A 528 -31.09 -0.68 18.08
CA THR A 528 -31.04 -1.49 16.85
C THR A 528 -29.78 -2.35 16.72
N ALA A 529 -28.85 -2.23 17.66
CA ALA A 529 -27.54 -2.88 17.56
C ALA A 529 -27.66 -4.40 17.65
N GLU A 530 -26.96 -5.10 16.75
CA GLU A 530 -26.87 -6.55 16.75
C GLU A 530 -26.37 -7.05 18.13
N THR A 531 -27.02 -8.06 18.69
CA THR A 531 -26.52 -8.77 19.87
C THR A 531 -25.88 -10.07 19.39
N PRO A 532 -24.55 -10.19 19.37
CA PRO A 532 -23.89 -11.39 18.87
C PRO A 532 -24.28 -12.59 19.75
N LEU A 533 -24.81 -13.65 19.12
CA LEU A 533 -25.06 -14.92 19.78
C LEU A 533 -23.80 -15.79 19.67
N GLY A 534 -23.30 -16.30 20.80
CA GLY A 534 -22.15 -17.21 20.84
C GLY A 534 -21.93 -17.75 22.25
N PRO A 535 -21.31 -18.94 22.40
CA PRO A 535 -20.96 -19.48 23.71
C PRO A 535 -19.99 -18.54 24.45
N ASP A 536 -20.07 -18.52 25.78
CA ASP A 536 -19.18 -17.73 26.63
C ASP A 536 -17.71 -18.04 26.32
N GLY A 537 -17.01 -17.04 25.77
CA GLY A 537 -15.56 -17.09 25.57
C GLY A 537 -15.10 -17.10 24.11
N GLU A 538 -15.99 -17.29 23.14
CA GLU A 538 -15.60 -17.19 21.72
C GLU A 538 -15.51 -15.73 21.23
N LEU A 539 -14.69 -15.49 20.20
CA LEU A 539 -14.69 -14.19 19.50
C LEU A 539 -16.04 -14.02 18.79
N ALA A 540 -16.75 -12.92 19.06
CA ALA A 540 -18.00 -12.59 18.36
C ALA A 540 -17.77 -12.19 16.88
N ALA A 541 -16.52 -11.87 16.54
CA ALA A 541 -16.08 -11.43 15.22
C ALA A 541 -14.93 -12.29 14.68
N SER A 542 -14.72 -12.21 13.36
CA SER A 542 -13.48 -12.71 12.77
C SER A 542 -12.27 -11.89 13.25
N VAL A 543 -11.08 -12.47 13.14
CA VAL A 543 -9.85 -11.77 13.51
C VAL A 543 -9.64 -10.53 12.65
N ASP A 544 -9.83 -10.64 11.33
CA ASP A 544 -9.68 -9.51 10.41
C ASP A 544 -10.66 -8.37 10.73
N GLU A 545 -11.87 -8.69 11.19
CA GLU A 545 -12.87 -7.69 11.61
C GLU A 545 -12.43 -6.99 12.91
N THR A 546 -12.03 -7.77 13.92
CA THR A 546 -11.56 -7.23 15.19
C THR A 546 -10.35 -6.31 14.98
N GLU A 547 -9.49 -6.63 14.01
CA GLU A 547 -8.39 -5.75 13.62
C GLU A 547 -8.80 -4.46 12.94
N LEU A 548 -9.86 -4.47 12.12
CA LEU A 548 -10.40 -3.24 11.55
C LEU A 548 -10.87 -2.30 12.65
N VAL A 549 -11.54 -2.84 13.66
CA VAL A 549 -11.98 -2.08 14.83
C VAL A 549 -10.79 -1.57 15.64
N LEU A 550 -9.79 -2.41 15.92
CA LEU A 550 -8.57 -2.00 16.62
C LEU A 550 -7.84 -0.86 15.89
N ARG A 551 -7.68 -0.98 14.57
CA ARG A 551 -7.07 0.08 13.75
C ARG A 551 -7.88 1.36 13.82
N TRP A 552 -9.21 1.27 13.75
CA TRP A 552 -10.10 2.43 13.86
C TRP A 552 -10.00 3.13 15.21
N MET A 553 -9.98 2.37 16.29
CA MET A 553 -9.80 2.85 17.66
C MET A 553 -8.49 3.60 17.84
N GLU A 554 -7.41 3.14 17.19
CA GLU A 554 -6.08 3.75 17.28
C GLU A 554 -5.87 4.94 16.35
N LYS A 555 -6.78 5.20 15.39
CA LYS A 555 -6.63 6.36 14.50
C LYS A 555 -6.66 7.65 15.34
N PRO A 556 -5.75 8.62 15.10
CA PRO A 556 -5.77 9.91 15.77
C PRO A 556 -7.14 10.59 15.65
N GLY A 557 -7.63 11.16 16.74
CA GLY A 557 -8.93 11.82 16.82
C GLY A 557 -10.11 10.91 17.20
N THR A 558 -9.94 9.59 17.21
CA THR A 558 -10.97 8.67 17.73
C THR A 558 -11.09 8.83 19.26
N ARG A 559 -12.33 8.92 19.76
CA ARG A 559 -12.68 9.11 21.17
C ARG A 559 -13.46 7.91 21.68
N LEU A 560 -13.19 7.55 22.93
CA LEU A 560 -13.99 6.59 23.68
C LEU A 560 -15.22 7.31 24.26
N VAL A 561 -16.42 6.89 23.90
CA VAL A 561 -17.68 7.47 24.41
C VAL A 561 -18.20 6.70 25.61
N GLN A 562 -18.25 5.38 25.49
CA GLN A 562 -18.74 4.46 26.50
C GLN A 562 -17.96 3.15 26.41
N VAL A 563 -17.70 2.53 27.55
CA VAL A 563 -17.18 1.17 27.67
C VAL A 563 -17.94 0.46 28.77
N ASP A 564 -18.44 -0.73 28.47
CA ASP A 564 -18.88 -1.70 29.46
C ASP A 564 -17.72 -2.67 29.71
N GLY A 565 -17.41 -2.97 30.97
CA GLY A 565 -16.22 -3.74 31.34
C GLY A 565 -14.89 -2.96 31.28
N THR A 566 -13.79 -3.68 31.05
CA THR A 566 -12.43 -3.14 31.13
C THR A 566 -11.68 -3.31 29.82
N LEU A 567 -11.26 -2.21 29.21
CA LEU A 567 -10.31 -2.19 28.10
C LEU A 567 -8.93 -1.84 28.63
N ALA A 568 -8.04 -2.83 28.70
CA ALA A 568 -6.69 -2.64 29.23
C ALA A 568 -5.64 -3.48 28.49
N CYS A 569 -4.41 -2.97 28.47
CA CYS A 569 -3.22 -3.71 28.06
C CYS A 569 -2.41 -4.06 29.31
N PRO A 570 -1.93 -5.31 29.47
CA PRO A 570 -1.03 -5.66 30.56
C PRO A 570 0.23 -4.77 30.56
N VAL A 571 0.61 -4.23 31.72
CA VAL A 571 1.85 -3.44 31.88
C VAL A 571 3.09 -4.20 31.42
N PRO A 572 3.31 -5.48 31.79
CA PRO A 572 4.44 -6.25 31.27
C PRO A 572 4.19 -6.78 29.84
N GLY A 573 3.14 -6.32 29.17
CA GLY A 573 2.78 -6.77 27.83
C GLY A 573 3.76 -6.32 26.76
N THR A 574 3.33 -6.50 25.51
CA THR A 574 4.19 -6.25 24.34
C THR A 574 4.55 -4.78 24.08
N GLY A 575 4.04 -3.83 24.86
CA GLY A 575 4.29 -2.39 24.69
C GLY A 575 5.78 -2.03 24.73
N GLY A 576 6.55 -2.65 25.63
CA GLY A 576 8.00 -2.42 25.77
C GLY A 576 8.84 -2.85 24.57
N TYR A 577 8.26 -3.59 23.61
CA TYR A 577 8.96 -4.05 22.41
C TYR A 577 8.68 -3.18 21.17
N THR A 578 7.95 -2.06 21.33
CA THR A 578 7.63 -1.16 20.21
C THR A 578 8.90 -0.61 19.56
N GLU A 579 9.83 -0.08 20.35
CA GLU A 579 11.09 0.47 19.86
C GLU A 579 11.94 -0.57 19.11
N PHE A 580 11.92 -1.84 19.56
CA PHE A 580 12.58 -2.93 18.85
C PHE A 580 11.96 -3.17 17.47
N LEU A 581 10.63 -3.18 17.36
CA LEU A 581 9.94 -3.33 16.08
C LEU A 581 10.23 -2.16 15.14
N ASP A 582 10.21 -0.94 15.66
CA ASP A 582 10.49 0.29 14.89
C ASP A 582 11.93 0.26 14.34
N ARG A 583 12.91 -0.15 15.15
CA ARG A 583 14.31 -0.34 14.71
C ARG A 583 14.43 -1.39 13.62
N VAL A 584 13.70 -2.50 13.71
CA VAL A 584 13.69 -3.54 12.67
C VAL A 584 13.11 -3.00 11.36
N GLU A 585 12.07 -2.17 11.42
CA GLU A 585 11.42 -1.58 10.25
C GLU A 585 12.30 -0.51 9.59
N ALA A 586 12.89 0.39 10.37
CA ALA A 586 13.87 1.37 9.90
C ALA A 586 15.07 0.69 9.22
N GLY A 587 15.59 -0.39 9.82
CA GLY A 587 16.69 -1.17 9.24
C GLY A 587 16.33 -1.93 7.97
N ARG A 588 15.03 -2.18 7.68
CA ARG A 588 14.57 -2.74 6.40
C ARG A 588 14.43 -1.67 5.33
N ALA A 589 13.95 -0.49 5.70
CA ALA A 589 13.80 0.66 4.79
C ALA A 589 15.15 1.22 4.33
N GLY A 590 16.20 1.09 5.15
CA GLY A 590 17.56 1.53 4.82
C GLY A 590 18.42 0.51 4.04
N ARG A 591 17.86 -0.61 3.56
CA ARG A 591 18.64 -1.58 2.75
C ARG A 591 18.88 -1.05 1.34
N ASP A 592 20.13 -1.18 0.89
CA ASP A 592 20.60 -0.90 -0.46
C ASP A 592 19.69 -1.59 -1.51
N PRO A 593 19.10 -0.86 -2.48
CA PRO A 593 18.31 -1.42 -3.59
C PRO A 593 19.07 -2.46 -4.43
N PHE A 594 20.40 -2.49 -4.33
CA PHE A 594 21.28 -3.40 -5.04
C PHE A 594 21.76 -4.60 -4.20
N ALA A 595 21.37 -4.69 -2.93
CA ALA A 595 21.69 -5.85 -2.09
C ALA A 595 20.99 -7.11 -2.60
N ASP A 596 21.78 -8.15 -2.89
CA ASP A 596 21.27 -9.45 -3.36
C ASP A 596 20.37 -10.11 -2.31
N GLY A 597 19.05 -10.03 -2.51
CA GLY A 597 18.04 -10.60 -1.64
C GLY A 597 17.90 -12.12 -1.72
N ARG A 598 18.77 -12.81 -2.47
CA ARG A 598 18.81 -14.28 -2.48
C ARG A 598 19.35 -14.77 -1.14
N SER A 599 18.55 -15.55 -0.42
CA SER A 599 19.07 -16.30 0.72
C SER A 599 20.20 -17.21 0.22
N LEU A 600 21.44 -16.96 0.66
CA LEU A 600 22.51 -17.95 0.53
C LEU A 600 22.07 -19.17 1.34
N GLY A 601 21.50 -20.16 0.66
CA GLY A 601 21.21 -21.44 1.26
C GLY A 601 22.53 -21.99 1.79
N THR A 602 22.62 -22.26 3.09
CA THR A 602 23.73 -22.99 3.68
C THR A 602 23.76 -24.38 3.05
N ARG A 603 24.55 -24.54 1.97
CA ARG A 603 24.92 -25.85 1.42
C ARG A 603 25.98 -26.50 2.30
N ALA A 604 25.77 -26.57 3.60
CA ALA A 604 26.51 -27.51 4.43
C ALA A 604 25.77 -28.85 4.32
N ARG A 605 26.09 -29.63 3.28
CA ARG A 605 25.82 -31.07 3.34
C ARG A 605 26.85 -31.65 4.33
N PRO A 606 26.45 -32.26 5.45
CA PRO A 606 27.40 -33.04 6.23
C PRO A 606 27.97 -34.14 5.33
N GLU A 607 29.29 -34.27 5.29
CA GLU A 607 29.95 -35.39 4.63
C GLU A 607 29.37 -36.69 5.18
N ARG A 608 28.88 -37.54 4.27
CA ARG A 608 28.54 -38.91 4.63
C ARG A 608 29.85 -39.59 5.01
N VAL A 609 30.02 -39.89 6.30
CA VAL A 609 31.01 -40.86 6.75
C VAL A 609 30.72 -42.18 6.02
N SER A 610 31.60 -42.54 5.09
CA SER A 610 31.63 -43.84 4.45
C SER A 610 31.87 -44.88 5.54
N ARG A 611 30.90 -45.79 5.72
CA ARG A 611 31.09 -46.96 6.58
C ARG A 611 32.29 -47.75 6.03
N GLY A 612 33.30 -47.94 6.88
CA GLY A 612 34.47 -48.72 6.58
C GLY A 612 34.11 -50.10 6.04
N ALA A 613 34.79 -50.47 4.96
CA ALA A 613 34.78 -51.84 4.45
C ALA A 613 35.32 -52.77 5.53
N ALA A 614 34.56 -53.82 5.80
CA ALA A 614 34.98 -54.93 6.64
C ALA A 614 36.29 -55.51 6.10
N MET A 615 37.30 -55.61 6.96
CA MET A 615 38.44 -56.49 6.74
C MET A 615 37.94 -57.93 6.81
N SER A 616 38.00 -58.62 5.67
CA SER A 616 38.07 -60.08 5.61
C SER A 616 39.49 -60.46 5.24
N ARG A 617 40.31 -60.79 6.25
CA ARG A 617 41.20 -61.97 6.33
C ARG A 617 42.00 -61.91 7.61
#